data_AF-A0A6P0RGK4-F1
#
_entry.id   AF-A0A6P0RGK4-F1
#
_cell.length_a   1.000
_cell.length_b   1.000
_cell.length_c   1.000
_cell.angle_alpha   90.00
_cell.angle_beta   90.00
_cell.angle_gamma   90.00
#
_symmetry.space_group_name_H-M   'P 1'
#
loop_
_entity.id
_entity.type
_entity.pdbx_description
1 polymer ?
#
loop_
_entity_poly.entity_id
_entity_poly.type
_entity_poly.pdbx_seq_one_letter_code
_entity_poly.pdbx_strand_id
1 'polypeptide(L)' 'MKNNQFKIRMDDKRMDKLRLYARAKGKTMTQVIEELIDSLPEVVIKPTEQEEMFLHFTEN' A
#
# COMPACT_ATOMS: atom_id res chain seq x y z
N MET A 1 6.04 15.35 3.55
CA MET A 1 5.42 14.13 2.99
C MET A 1 3.97 14.08 3.49
N LYS A 2 2.99 13.72 2.65
CA LYS A 2 1.59 13.59 3.10
C LYS A 2 1.54 12.55 4.24
N ASN A 3 0.83 12.85 5.32
CA ASN A 3 0.72 11.99 6.52
C ASN A 3 -0.22 10.79 6.28
N ASN A 4 -0.04 10.06 5.19
CA ASN A 4 -0.85 8.89 4.89
C ASN A 4 -0.44 7.76 5.84
N GLN A 5 -1.40 7.22 6.59
CA GLN A 5 -1.19 6.15 7.55
C GLN A 5 -1.85 4.87 7.07
N PHE A 6 -1.12 3.75 7.15
CA PHE A 6 -1.63 2.42 6.82
C PHE A 6 -1.89 1.62 8.09
N LYS A 7 -3.15 1.30 8.37
CA LYS A 7 -3.56 0.48 9.52
C LYS A 7 -4.18 -0.82 9.01
N ILE A 8 -3.59 -1.95 9.40
CA ILE A 8 -4.05 -3.29 9.04
C ILE A 8 -4.32 -4.11 10.30
N ARG A 9 -5.41 -4.87 10.30
CA ARG A 9 -5.67 -5.89 11.32
C ARG A 9 -5.10 -7.22 10.84
N MET A 10 -4.33 -7.88 11.69
CA MET A 10 -3.80 -9.21 11.45
C MET A 10 -3.79 -10.02 12.75
N ASP A 11 -3.71 -11.35 12.62
CA ASP A 11 -3.52 -12.23 13.77
C ASP A 11 -2.08 -12.19 14.27
N ASP A 12 -1.87 -12.63 15.52
CA ASP A 12 -0.57 -12.60 16.18
C ASP A 12 0.48 -13.40 15.40
N LYS A 13 0.07 -14.54 14.79
CA LYS A 13 0.95 -15.37 13.97
C LYS A 13 1.55 -14.59 12.79
N ARG A 14 0.76 -13.79 12.08
CA ARG A 14 1.26 -12.95 10.97
C ARG A 14 2.12 -11.80 11.48
N MET A 15 1.72 -11.18 12.60
CA MET A 15 2.49 -10.10 13.22
C MET A 15 3.89 -10.56 13.66
N ASP A 16 3.98 -11.73 14.29
CA ASP A 16 5.26 -12.27 14.75
C ASP A 16 6.16 -12.68 13.59
N LYS A 17 5.58 -13.23 12.51
CA LYS A 17 6.33 -13.50 11.28
C LYS A 17 6.95 -12.23 10.70
N LEU A 18 6.19 -11.13 10.67
CA LEU A 18 6.68 -9.84 10.18
C LEU A 18 7.81 -9.29 11.07
N ARG A 19 7.65 -9.34 12.40
CA ARG A 19 8.68 -8.91 13.36
C ARG A 19 9.97 -9.71 13.20
N LEU A 20 9.87 -11.04 13.10
CA LEU A 20 11.03 -11.92 12.93
C LEU A 20 11.75 -11.66 11.62
N TYR A 21 11.00 -11.50 10.52
CA TYR A 21 11.58 -11.20 9.21
C TYR A 21 12.31 -9.84 9.21
N ALA A 22 11.67 -8.81 9.76
CA ALA A 22 12.25 -7.48 9.89
C ALA A 22 13.55 -7.52 10.70
N ARG A 23 13.56 -8.23 11.83
CA ARG A 23 14.76 -8.46 12.65
C ARG A 23 15.86 -9.19 11.88
N ALA A 24 15.52 -10.26 11.18
CA ALA A 24 16.48 -11.05 10.41
C ALA A 24 17.13 -10.25 9.26
N LYS A 25 16.42 -9.26 8.71
CA LYS A 25 16.92 -8.38 7.65
C LYS A 25 17.54 -7.08 8.15
N GLY A 26 17.50 -6.81 9.46
CA GLY A 26 17.98 -5.55 10.04
C GLY A 26 17.16 -4.33 9.61
N LYS A 27 15.86 -4.52 9.36
CA LYS A 27 14.93 -3.47 8.87
C LYS A 27 13.81 -3.21 9.87
N THR A 28 13.16 -2.07 9.75
CA THR A 28 11.88 -1.84 10.43
C THR A 28 10.74 -2.58 9.71
N MET A 29 9.65 -2.87 10.41
CA MET A 29 8.47 -3.47 9.77
C MET A 29 7.89 -2.56 8.66
N THR A 30 7.97 -1.24 8.86
CA THR A 30 7.57 -0.25 7.85
C THR A 30 8.38 -0.41 6.59
N GLN A 31 9.72 -0.46 6.68
CA GLN A 31 10.60 -0.65 5.52
C GLN A 31 10.32 -1.96 4.78
N VAL A 32 10.03 -3.04 5.50
CA VAL A 32 9.64 -4.31 4.88
C VAL A 32 8.35 -4.17 4.06
N ILE A 33 7.37 -3.43 4.56
CA ILE A 33 6.11 -3.19 3.85
C ILE A 33 6.32 -2.23 2.68
N GLU A 34 7.09 -1.16 2.85
CA GLU A 34 7.44 -0.21 1.79
C GLU A 34 8.14 -0.93 0.62
N GLU A 35 9.17 -1.73 0.91
CA GLU A 35 9.86 -2.52 -0.12
C GLU A 35 8.95 -3.53 -0.82
N LEU A 36 8.00 -4.13 -0.08
CA LEU A 36 7.01 -5.00 -0.68
C LEU A 36 6.10 -4.22 -1.64
N ILE A 37 5.64 -3.03 -1.24
CA ILE A 37 4.80 -2.16 -2.07
C ILE A 37 5.58 -1.71 -3.31
N ASP A 38 6.83 -1.27 -3.15
CA ASP A 38 7.70 -0.83 -4.23
C ASP A 38 8.04 -1.97 -5.22
N SER A 39 7.96 -3.22 -4.78
CA SER A 39 8.13 -4.39 -5.65
C SER A 39 6.90 -4.73 -6.50
N LEU A 40 5.73 -4.13 -6.21
CA LEU A 40 4.52 -4.37 -6.98
C LEU A 40 4.63 -3.68 -8.35
N PRO A 41 4.08 -4.29 -9.42
CA PRO A 41 4.03 -3.63 -10.72
C PRO A 41 3.17 -2.36 -10.63
N GLU A 42 3.57 -1.32 -11.37
CA GLU A 42 2.75 -0.12 -11.50
C GLU A 42 1.45 -0.49 -12.24
N VAL A 43 0.33 -0.37 -11.54
CA VAL A 43 -0.99 -0.65 -12.11
C VAL A 43 -1.54 0.65 -12.66
N VAL A 44 -1.51 0.83 -13.98
CA VAL A 44 -2.27 1.88 -14.66
C VAL A 44 -3.72 1.40 -14.74
N ILE A 45 -4.52 1.76 -13.74
CA ILE A 45 -5.98 1.57 -13.82
C ILE A 45 -6.49 2.65 -14.77
N LYS A 46 -6.92 2.25 -15.97
CA LYS A 46 -7.71 3.14 -16.82
C LYS A 46 -9.01 3.43 -16.07
N PRO A 47 -9.43 4.70 -15.96
CA PRO A 47 -10.71 5.00 -15.34
C PRO A 47 -11.79 4.24 -16.11
N THR A 48 -12.77 3.74 -15.37
CA THR A 48 -13.95 3.16 -15.99
C THR A 48 -14.72 4.25 -16.74
N GLU A 49 -15.48 3.88 -17.78
CA GLU A 49 -16.31 4.84 -18.55
C GLU A 49 -17.20 5.69 -17.63
N GLN A 50 -17.65 5.12 -16.50
CA GLN A 50 -18.42 5.83 -15.48
C GLN A 50 -17.58 6.90 -14.76
N GLU A 51 -16.35 6.58 -14.36
CA GLU A 51 -15.43 7.52 -13.72
C GLU A 51 -14.96 8.63 -14.67
N GLU A 52 -14.76 8.32 -15.96
CA GLU A 52 -14.47 9.31 -17.01
C GLU A 52 -15.63 10.30 -17.16
N MET A 53 -16.88 9.81 -17.19
CA MET A 53 -18.06 10.67 -17.23
C MET A 53 -18.13 11.60 -16.01
N PHE A 54 -17.89 11.09 -14.80
CA PHE A 54 -17.91 11.92 -13.59
C PHE A 54 -16.85 13.03 -13.59
N LEU A 55 -15.64 12.78 -14.12
CA LEU A 55 -14.59 13.78 -14.22
C LEU A 55 -14.98 14.92 -15.18
N HIS A 56 -15.59 14.61 -16.32
CA HIS A 56 -16.04 15.62 -17.30
C HIS A 56 -17.19 16.51 -16.80
N PHE A 57 -17.99 16.06 -15.82
CA PHE A 57 -19.04 16.90 -15.21
C PHE A 57 -18.54 17.87 -14.15
N THR A 58 -17.31 17.71 -13.65
CA THR A 58 -16.75 18.57 -12.59
C THR A 58 -15.85 19.69 -13.12
N GLU A 59 -15.57 19.73 -14.42
CA GLU A 59 -14.72 20.74 -15.06
C GLU A 59 -15.49 21.91 -15.70
N ASN A 60 -16.80 22.03 -15.47
CA ASN A 60 -17.65 23.16 -15.94
C ASN A 60 -18.25 23.97 -14.79
#